data_AF-A0A510PIY1-F1
#
_entry.id   AF-A0A510PIY1-F1
#
_cell.length_a   1.000
_cell.length_b   1.000
_cell.length_c   1.000
_cell.angle_alpha   90.00
_cell.angle_beta   90.00
_cell.angle_gamma   90.00
#
_symmetry.space_group_name_H-M   'P 1'
#
loop_
_entity.id
_entity.type
_entity.pdbx_description
1 polymer ?
#
loop_
_entity_poly.entity_id
_entity_poly.type
_entity_poly.pdbx_seq_one_letter_code
_entity_poly.pdbx_strand_id
1 'polypeptide(L)'
;MTFDVVKVNAKGQEVEREKAEASYFTQDLGNDITLEMIAILGGTFTMGSPANEKDSFDDERPQHQVTVPPFFMGKYPVTQAQWRAVASRTDLKVEKDLDPDPSYFKDPPKPPLKRGASDSPPFEGGG
;
A
#
# COMPACT_ATOMS: atom_id res chain seq x y z
N MET A 1 -5.06 -13.47 6.94
CA MET A 1 -4.39 -12.57 7.90
C MET A 1 -5.47 -11.83 8.67
N THR A 2 -5.32 -11.69 9.98
CA THR A 2 -6.28 -10.97 10.85
C THR A 2 -5.80 -9.53 11.05
N PHE A 3 -6.71 -8.57 10.97
CA PHE A 3 -6.43 -7.15 11.20
C PHE A 3 -7.61 -6.51 11.95
N ASP A 4 -7.35 -5.37 12.59
CA ASP A 4 -8.40 -4.61 13.25
C ASP A 4 -9.03 -3.63 12.26
N VAL A 5 -10.36 -3.69 12.13
CA VAL A 5 -11.16 -2.66 11.47
C VAL A 5 -11.60 -1.68 12.55
N VAL A 6 -11.17 -0.43 12.40
CA VAL A 6 -11.51 0.65 13.32
C VAL A 6 -12.50 1.59 12.65
N LYS A 7 -13.71 1.69 13.20
CA LYS A 7 -14.63 2.77 12.83
C LYS A 7 -14.31 3.98 13.68
N VAL A 8 -14.17 5.12 13.02
CA VAL A 8 -13.97 6.42 13.65
C VAL A 8 -15.18 7.31 13.41
N ASN A 9 -15.47 8.19 14.36
CA ASN A 9 -16.47 9.24 14.18
C ASN A 9 -15.91 10.41 13.34
N ALA A 10 -16.74 11.41 13.07
CA ALA A 10 -16.35 12.60 12.31
C ALA A 10 -15.21 13.45 12.95
N LYS A 11 -14.81 13.15 14.20
CA LYS A 11 -13.67 13.78 14.88
C LYS A 11 -12.41 12.91 14.85
N GLY A 12 -12.42 11.81 14.10
CA GLY A 12 -11.33 10.84 14.03
C GLY A 12 -11.18 9.98 15.30
N GLN A 13 -12.16 10.01 16.21
CA GLN A 13 -12.12 9.21 17.43
C GLN A 13 -12.70 7.83 17.15
N GLU A 14 -11.97 6.79 17.58
CA GLU A 14 -12.42 5.41 17.51
C GLU A 14 -13.72 5.20 18.28
N VAL A 15 -14.73 4.67 17.59
CA VAL A 15 -16.04 4.34 18.14
C VAL A 15 -16.28 2.83 18.20
N GLU A 16 -15.62 2.06 17.33
CA GLU A 16 -15.76 0.61 17.29
C GLU A 16 -14.49 -0.01 16.70
N ARG A 17 -14.06 -1.14 17.27
CA ARG A 17 -12.97 -1.96 16.74
C ARG A 17 -13.41 -3.40 16.68
N GLU A 18 -13.33 -3.98 15.49
CA GLU A 18 -13.61 -5.39 15.26
C GLU A 18 -12.40 -6.07 14.63
N LYS A 19 -12.21 -7.36 14.93
CA LYS A 19 -11.22 -8.17 14.23
C LYS A 19 -11.84 -8.69 12.94
N ALA A 20 -11.22 -8.37 11.82
CA ALA A 20 -11.57 -8.88 10.50
C ALA A 20 -10.47 -9.80 9.98
N GLU A 21 -10.88 -10.73 9.11
CA GLU A 21 -9.95 -11.59 8.38
C GLU A 21 -10.08 -11.30 6.88
N ALA A 22 -8.93 -11.14 6.23
CA ALA A 22 -8.86 -11.07 4.77
C ALA A 22 -7.97 -12.18 4.23
N SER A 23 -8.42 -12.73 3.10
CA SER A 23 -7.57 -13.54 2.23
C SER A 23 -6.47 -12.65 1.64
N TYR A 24 -5.29 -13.21 1.46
CA TYR A 24 -4.15 -12.51 0.88
C TYR A 24 -3.34 -13.46 0.02
N PHE A 25 -2.61 -12.92 -0.95
CA PHE A 25 -1.60 -13.67 -1.67
C PHE A 25 -0.40 -12.78 -1.96
N THR A 26 0.73 -13.43 -2.25
CA THR A 26 1.97 -12.74 -2.60
C THR A 26 2.24 -12.99 -4.08
N GLN A 27 2.33 -11.91 -4.85
CA GLN A 27 2.79 -11.96 -6.22
C GLN A 27 4.32 -11.85 -6.24
N ASP A 28 4.98 -12.87 -6.78
CA ASP A 28 6.42 -12.83 -7.04
C ASP A 28 6.69 -11.99 -8.31
N LEU A 29 7.58 -11.01 -8.20
CA LEU A 29 8.04 -10.15 -9.30
C LEU A 29 9.47 -10.53 -9.75
N GLY A 30 10.09 -11.53 -9.13
CA GLY A 30 11.46 -11.99 -9.37
C GLY A 30 12.50 -11.27 -8.51
N ASN A 31 13.70 -11.84 -8.43
CA ASN A 31 14.84 -11.31 -7.67
C ASN A 31 14.51 -11.01 -6.19
N ASP A 32 13.77 -11.89 -5.54
CA ASP A 32 13.30 -11.75 -4.15
C ASP A 32 12.42 -10.50 -3.90
N ILE A 33 11.84 -9.93 -4.97
CA ILE A 33 10.91 -8.80 -4.89
C ILE A 33 9.48 -9.34 -4.97
N THR A 34 8.70 -9.09 -3.93
CA THR A 34 7.30 -9.54 -3.84
C THR A 34 6.33 -8.39 -3.68
N LEU A 35 5.10 -8.57 -4.17
CA LEU A 35 3.97 -7.67 -3.98
C LEU A 35 2.85 -8.38 -3.19
N GLU A 36 2.58 -7.89 -1.99
CA GLU A 36 1.49 -8.40 -1.14
C GLU A 36 0.14 -7.81 -1.58
N MET A 37 -0.81 -8.69 -1.89
CA MET A 37 -2.17 -8.36 -2.29
C MET A 37 -3.16 -8.83 -1.23
N ILE A 38 -4.06 -7.96 -0.80
CA ILE A 38 -5.11 -8.25 0.18
C ILE A 38 -6.49 -8.21 -0.48
N ALA A 39 -7.35 -9.16 -0.13
CA ALA A 39 -8.74 -9.19 -0.58
C ALA A 39 -9.55 -8.10 0.15
N ILE A 40 -10.15 -7.21 -0.63
CA ILE A 40 -11.16 -6.26 -0.18
C ILE A 40 -12.52 -6.85 -0.53
N LEU A 41 -13.31 -7.10 0.51
CA LEU A 41 -14.67 -7.57 0.32
C LEU A 41 -15.48 -6.47 -0.39
N GLY A 42 -16.33 -6.89 -1.32
CA GLY A 42 -17.27 -5.99 -1.97
C GLY A 42 -18.23 -5.40 -0.94
N GLY A 43 -18.77 -4.23 -1.26
CA GLY A 43 -19.65 -3.52 -0.35
C GLY A 43 -20.09 -2.20 -0.92
N THR A 44 -20.92 -1.51 -0.14
CA THR A 44 -21.42 -0.18 -0.45
C THR A 44 -20.88 0.81 0.57
N PHE A 45 -20.33 1.93 0.09
CA PHE A 45 -19.81 2.99 0.94
C PHE A 45 -20.10 4.36 0.35
N THR A 46 -20.14 5.39 1.21
CA THR A 46 -20.26 6.78 0.77
C THR A 46 -18.89 7.29 0.32
N MET A 47 -18.77 7.67 -0.96
CA MET A 47 -17.57 8.27 -1.54
C MET A 47 -17.72 9.78 -1.68
N GLY A 48 -16.64 10.53 -1.45
CA GLY A 48 -16.58 11.99 -1.54
C GLY A 48 -16.64 12.67 -0.16
N SER A 49 -16.48 13.99 -0.17
CA SER A 49 -16.32 14.80 1.05
C SER A 49 -17.61 15.55 1.42
N PRO A 50 -18.00 15.64 2.70
CA PRO A 50 -19.12 16.45 3.14
C PRO A 50 -18.96 17.92 2.74
N ALA A 51 -20.09 18.61 2.53
CA ALA A 51 -20.08 20.02 2.11
C ALA A 51 -19.40 20.96 3.12
N ASN A 52 -19.30 20.55 4.38
CA ASN A 52 -18.71 21.32 5.48
C ASN A 52 -17.33 20.81 5.94
N GLU A 53 -16.72 19.86 5.22
CA GLU A 53 -15.35 19.44 5.51
C GLU A 53 -14.37 20.57 5.18
N LYS A 54 -13.50 20.88 6.13
CA LYS A 54 -12.50 21.93 5.97
C LYS A 54 -11.40 21.42 5.03
N ASP A 55 -10.96 22.28 4.12
CA ASP A 55 -9.89 22.01 3.16
C ASP A 55 -10.25 20.99 2.05
N SER A 56 -11.52 20.58 1.93
CA SER A 56 -12.01 19.77 0.79
C SER A 56 -12.14 20.61 -0.48
N PHE A 57 -11.79 20.05 -1.64
CA PHE A 57 -11.98 20.69 -2.93
C PHE A 57 -13.37 20.43 -3.54
N ASP A 58 -13.77 21.25 -4.52
CA ASP A 58 -15.09 21.14 -5.17
C ASP A 58 -15.23 19.87 -6.03
N ASP A 59 -14.13 19.27 -6.48
CA ASP A 59 -14.10 18.02 -7.24
C ASP A 59 -14.23 16.76 -6.37
N GLU A 60 -14.13 16.89 -5.05
CA GLU A 60 -14.40 15.81 -4.09
C GLU A 60 -15.90 15.64 -3.80
N ARG A 61 -16.75 16.47 -4.41
CA ARG A 61 -18.20 16.55 -4.19
C ARG A 61 -19.00 16.17 -5.44
N PRO A 62 -20.26 15.72 -5.30
CA PRO A 62 -20.97 15.46 -4.04
C PRO A 62 -20.66 14.08 -3.46
N GLN A 63 -21.01 13.89 -2.19
CA GLN A 63 -21.06 12.57 -1.60
C GLN A 63 -22.11 11.70 -2.29
N HIS A 64 -21.75 10.46 -2.63
CA HIS A 64 -22.65 9.51 -3.27
C HIS A 64 -22.33 8.07 -2.86
N GLN A 65 -23.33 7.19 -2.93
CA GLN A 65 -23.16 5.78 -2.61
C GLN A 65 -22.50 5.04 -3.79
N VAL A 66 -21.38 4.36 -3.50
CA VAL A 66 -20.66 3.54 -4.47
C VAL A 66 -20.72 2.09 -4.00
N THR A 67 -21.09 1.19 -4.92
CA THR A 67 -21.05 -0.26 -4.67
C THR A 67 -19.98 -0.88 -5.54
N VAL A 68 -19.04 -1.58 -4.93
CA VAL A 68 -17.95 -2.27 -5.62
C VAL A 68 -18.03 -3.78 -5.39
N PRO A 69 -17.75 -4.62 -6.42
CA PRO A 69 -17.57 -6.04 -6.22
C PRO A 69 -16.28 -6.33 -5.42
N PRO A 70 -16.10 -7.53 -4.86
CA PRO A 70 -14.86 -7.92 -4.22
C PRO A 70 -13.66 -7.84 -5.19
N PHE A 71 -12.51 -7.38 -4.70
CA PHE A 71 -11.28 -7.25 -5.49
C PHE A 71 -10.03 -7.34 -4.61
N PHE A 72 -8.84 -7.39 -5.22
CA PHE A 72 -7.58 -7.35 -4.49
C PHE A 72 -6.89 -5.99 -4.62
N MET A 73 -6.29 -5.51 -3.54
CA MET A 73 -5.50 -4.28 -3.53
C MET A 73 -4.11 -4.54 -2.95
N GLY A 74 -3.10 -3.80 -3.41
CA GLY A 74 -1.78 -3.84 -2.79
C GLY A 74 -1.86 -3.39 -1.33
N LYS A 75 -1.27 -4.17 -0.42
CA LYS A 75 -1.25 -3.85 1.01
C LYS A 75 -0.51 -2.54 1.31
N TYR A 76 0.45 -2.20 0.46
CA TYR A 76 1.28 -1.00 0.54
C TYR A 76 1.34 -0.30 -0.83
N PRO A 77 1.65 1.01 -0.86
CA PRO A 77 2.04 1.67 -2.10
C PRO A 77 3.19 0.94 -2.80
N VAL A 78 3.16 0.94 -4.14
CA VAL A 78 4.21 0.30 -4.94
C VAL A 78 5.56 0.97 -4.65
N THR A 79 6.55 0.16 -4.29
CA THR A 79 7.91 0.62 -4.03
C THR A 79 8.68 0.85 -5.33
N GLN A 80 9.72 1.68 -5.29
CA GLN A 80 10.61 1.88 -6.45
C GLN A 80 11.27 0.58 -6.91
N ALA A 81 11.59 -0.34 -6.00
CA ALA A 81 12.14 -1.66 -6.34
C ALA A 81 11.13 -2.51 -7.11
N GLN A 82 9.88 -2.57 -6.66
CA GLN A 82 8.80 -3.29 -7.35
C GLN A 82 8.52 -2.68 -8.73
N TRP A 83 8.47 -1.35 -8.84
CA TRP A 83 8.29 -0.67 -10.13
C TRP A 83 9.41 -1.02 -11.10
N ARG A 84 10.67 -0.92 -10.68
CA ARG A 84 11.84 -1.30 -11.50
C ARG A 84 11.77 -2.75 -11.97
N ALA A 85 11.36 -3.66 -11.10
CA ALA A 85 11.21 -5.07 -11.45
C ALA A 85 10.20 -5.27 -12.59
N VAL A 86 9.08 -4.56 -12.58
CA VAL A 86 8.08 -4.62 -13.66
C VAL A 86 8.51 -3.83 -14.89
N ALA A 87 9.03 -2.61 -14.73
CA ALA A 87 9.42 -1.73 -15.84
C ALA A 87 10.57 -2.30 -16.70
N SER A 88 11.42 -3.14 -16.11
CA SER A 88 12.50 -3.83 -16.83
C SER A 88 12.09 -5.14 -17.53
N ARG A 89 10.85 -5.60 -17.33
CA ARG A 89 10.30 -6.80 -17.99
C ARG A 89 10.01 -6.52 -19.46
N THR A 90 10.88 -6.98 -20.34
CA THR A 90 10.68 -6.87 -21.80
C THR A 90 9.62 -7.84 -22.33
N ASP A 91 9.34 -8.91 -21.59
CA ASP A 91 8.35 -9.94 -21.93
C ASP A 91 6.90 -9.50 -21.67
N LEU A 92 6.68 -8.49 -20.82
CA LEU A 92 5.35 -7.91 -20.55
C LEU A 92 5.09 -6.61 -21.33
N LYS A 93 6.05 -6.18 -22.14
CA LYS A 93 5.96 -4.94 -22.89
C LYS A 93 4.93 -5.09 -24.01
N VAL A 94 3.82 -4.35 -23.93
CA VAL A 94 2.79 -4.36 -24.97
C VAL A 94 2.99 -3.22 -25.98
N GLU A 95 3.01 -1.96 -25.53
CA GLU A 95 2.99 -0.81 -26.46
C GLU A 95 4.02 0.29 -26.16
N LYS A 96 4.53 0.37 -24.93
CA LYS A 96 5.37 1.51 -24.51
C LYS A 96 6.50 1.08 -23.58
N ASP A 97 7.67 1.70 -23.76
CA ASP A 97 8.78 1.61 -22.81
C ASP A 97 8.43 2.34 -21.51
N LEU A 98 8.56 1.63 -20.40
CA LEU A 98 8.41 2.20 -19.07
C LEU A 98 9.75 2.77 -18.61
N ASP A 99 9.75 4.02 -18.18
CA ASP A 99 10.90 4.59 -17.47
C ASP A 99 11.06 3.85 -16.13
N PRO A 100 12.21 3.20 -15.85
CA PRO A 100 12.43 2.50 -14.59
C PRO A 100 12.56 3.45 -13.39
N ASP A 101 12.77 4.75 -13.60
CA ASP A 101 12.95 5.72 -12.52
C ASP A 101 12.10 7.00 -12.70
N PRO A 102 10.75 6.86 -12.78
CA PRO A 102 9.84 7.95 -13.15
C PRO A 102 9.56 8.92 -12.00
N SER A 103 9.93 8.55 -10.77
CA SER A 103 9.64 9.32 -9.57
C SER A 103 10.61 10.50 -9.42
N TYR A 104 10.10 11.68 -9.07
CA TYR A 104 10.95 12.79 -8.62
C TYR A 104 11.58 12.54 -7.24
N PHE A 105 10.93 11.73 -6.40
CA PHE A 105 11.49 11.28 -5.13
C PHE A 105 12.44 10.12 -5.38
N LYS A 106 13.74 10.36 -5.15
CA LYS A 106 14.81 9.39 -5.39
C LYS A 106 15.20 8.67 -4.10
N ASP A 107 15.57 7.41 -4.23
CA ASP A 107 16.17 6.66 -3.12
C ASP A 107 17.41 7.42 -2.59
N PRO A 108 17.57 7.56 -1.26
CA PRO A 108 18.80 8.10 -0.71
C PRO A 108 19.99 7.23 -1.15
N PRO A 109 21.17 7.82 -1.36
CA PRO A 109 22.35 7.05 -1.73
C PRO A 109 22.57 5.95 -0.70
N LYS A 110 22.67 4.70 -1.16
CA LYS A 110 22.95 3.56 -0.28
C LYS A 110 24.23 3.88 0.50
N PRO A 111 24.22 3.81 1.84
CA PRO A 111 25.44 3.98 2.61
C PRO A 111 26.49 2.98 2.10
N PRO A 112 27.78 3.36 2.09
CA PRO A 112 28.82 2.46 1.60
C PRO A 112 28.75 1.15 2.37
N LEU A 113 28.64 0.04 1.64
CA LEU A 113 28.67 -1.30 2.21
C LEU A 113 29.94 -1.43 3.07
N LYS A 114 29.79 -1.39 4.39
CA LYS A 114 30.86 -1.75 5.32
C LYS A 114 31.15 -3.23 5.08
N ARG A 115 32.22 -3.52 4.34
CA ARG A 115 32.68 -4.89 4.10
C ARG A 115 33.07 -5.50 5.47
N GLY A 116 32.21 -6.34 6.03
CA GLY A 116 32.54 -7.23 7.16
C GLY A 116 31.92 -6.93 8.53
N ALA A 117 30.61 -6.68 8.62
CA ALA A 117 29.90 -6.82 9.90
C ALA A 117 28.80 -7.87 9.77
N SER A 118 28.95 -8.97 10.50
CA SER A 118 27.98 -10.04 10.65
C SER A 118 26.67 -9.50 11.23
N ASP A 119 25.57 -9.72 10.52
CA ASP A 119 24.21 -9.43 10.99
C ASP A 119 23.85 -10.35 12.16
N SER A 120 24.00 -9.84 13.37
CA SER A 120 23.31 -10.30 14.57
C SER A 120 23.29 -9.15 15.59
N PRO A 121 22.16 -8.50 15.86
CA PRO A 121 22.07 -7.62 17.02
C PRO A 121 22.08 -8.49 18.29
N PRO A 122 22.86 -8.15 19.33
CA PRO A 122 22.78 -8.85 20.61
C PRO A 122 21.42 -8.59 21.28
N PHE A 123 20.79 -9.66 21.76
CA PHE A 123 19.63 -9.62 22.63
C PHE A 123 20.10 -9.18 24.03
N GLU A 124 19.91 -7.91 24.39
CA GLU A 124 19.98 -7.49 25.79
C GLU A 124 18.62 -7.69 26.44
N GLY A 125 18.52 -8.74 27.24
CA GLY A 125 17.45 -8.93 28.21
C GLY A 125 17.83 -8.33 29.56
N GLY A 126 16.83 -7.78 30.25
CA GLY A 126 16.80 -7.71 31.72
C GLY A 126 16.82 -6.31 32.31
N GLY A 127 15.75 -5.98 33.06
CA GLY A 127 15.68 -4.86 33.99
C GLY A 127 14.30 -4.22 34.08
#